data_AF-A0AA41V0X5-F1
#
_entry.id   AF-A0AA41V0X5-F1
#
_cell.length_a   1.000
_cell.length_b   1.000
_cell.length_c   1.000
_cell.angle_alpha   90.00
_cell.angle_beta   90.00
_cell.angle_gamma   90.00
#
_symmetry.space_group_name_H-M   'P 1'
#
loop_
_entity.id
_entity.type
_entity.pdbx_description
1 polymer ?
#
loop_
_entity_poly.entity_id
_entity_poly.type
_entity_poly.pdbx_seq_one_letter_code
_entity_poly.pdbx_strand_id
1 'polypeptide(L)'
;MCAYLILVSIICKTGKHTTEKPVIVKAAPKKPVPFVAPASTTSSKLDCSRCRQGFFCSEHGSQATANAKSMPTAPILSKSSTDVQEITPAPAKKIININEPQTCRNKGCGRTFKEKDNSDNACSYHPGPAVFHDRMRGWKCCDVHVKEFDEFMEIPPCTKGWHSSDPVS
;
A
#
# COMPACT_ATOMS: atom_id res chain seq x y z
N MET A 1 14.38 -55.36 -0.46
CA MET A 1 14.32 -54.37 -1.56
C MET A 1 13.09 -54.63 -2.43
N CYS A 2 12.84 -53.78 -3.44
CA CYS A 2 12.05 -54.08 -4.65
C CYS A 2 10.53 -54.36 -4.52
N ALA A 3 9.75 -53.47 -3.88
CA ALA A 3 8.29 -53.50 -3.95
C ALA A 3 7.57 -52.12 -4.06
N TYR A 4 8.28 -50.99 -3.96
CA TYR A 4 7.67 -49.65 -3.81
C TYR A 4 7.81 -48.73 -5.05
N LEU A 5 8.15 -49.29 -6.21
CA LEU A 5 8.42 -48.54 -7.46
C LEU A 5 7.46 -48.85 -8.62
N ILE A 6 6.34 -49.54 -8.37
CA ILE A 6 5.36 -49.93 -9.41
C ILE A 6 3.93 -49.52 -9.02
N LEU A 7 3.65 -48.22 -9.01
CA LEU A 7 2.27 -47.71 -9.18
C LEU A 7 2.16 -46.29 -9.78
N VAL A 8 3.18 -45.81 -10.50
CA VAL A 8 3.19 -44.48 -11.15
C VAL A 8 2.37 -44.46 -12.46
N SER A 9 1.23 -45.15 -12.49
CA SER A 9 0.58 -45.58 -13.75
C SER A 9 -0.95 -45.56 -13.79
N ILE A 10 -1.65 -45.25 -12.68
CA ILE A 10 -3.13 -45.36 -12.62
C ILE A 10 -3.74 -44.11 -11.94
N ILE A 11 -4.92 -43.71 -12.39
CA ILE A 11 -5.74 -42.55 -11.93
C ILE A 11 -5.21 -41.15 -12.35
N CYS A 12 -5.23 -40.88 -13.66
CA CYS A 12 -5.73 -39.61 -14.22
C CYS A 12 -5.94 -39.71 -15.75
N LYS A 13 -6.84 -40.61 -16.19
CA LYS A 13 -7.29 -40.65 -17.59
C LYS A 13 -8.41 -39.62 -17.84
N THR A 14 -8.51 -39.13 -19.08
CA THR A 14 -9.60 -38.30 -19.64
C THR A 14 -9.64 -36.78 -19.36
N GLY A 15 -8.48 -36.13 -19.24
CA GLY A 15 -8.37 -34.69 -19.56
C GLY A 15 -8.12 -34.46 -21.06
N LYS A 16 -9.11 -33.93 -21.81
CA LYS A 16 -8.90 -33.51 -23.21
C LYS A 16 -8.17 -32.16 -23.25
N HIS A 17 -6.88 -32.17 -23.58
CA HIS A 17 -6.14 -30.96 -23.90
C HIS A 17 -6.43 -30.54 -25.35
N THR A 18 -7.08 -29.40 -25.55
CA THR A 18 -7.30 -28.81 -26.87
C THR A 18 -6.08 -28.00 -27.29
N THR A 19 -5.17 -28.60 -28.05
CA THR A 19 -3.96 -27.94 -28.59
C THR A 19 -4.31 -27.05 -29.79
N GLU A 20 -5.23 -26.10 -29.60
CA GLU A 20 -5.50 -25.03 -30.56
C GLU A 20 -5.04 -23.68 -30.00
N LYS A 21 -4.10 -23.09 -30.74
CA LYS A 21 -3.54 -21.77 -30.46
C LYS A 21 -4.53 -20.70 -30.95
N PRO A 22 -5.10 -19.84 -30.10
CA PRO A 22 -6.10 -18.87 -30.54
C PRO A 22 -5.50 -17.90 -31.56
N VAL A 23 -5.98 -17.99 -32.80
CA VAL A 23 -5.58 -17.10 -33.91
C VAL A 23 -6.30 -15.77 -33.74
N ILE A 24 -5.68 -14.87 -32.97
CA ILE A 24 -6.19 -13.50 -32.81
C ILE A 24 -6.11 -12.80 -34.19
N VAL A 25 -7.28 -12.50 -34.75
CA VAL A 25 -7.42 -11.82 -36.04
C VAL A 25 -6.86 -10.40 -35.94
N LYS A 26 -6.03 -10.00 -36.91
CA LYS A 26 -5.45 -8.65 -36.97
C LYS A 26 -6.52 -7.61 -37.30
N ALA A 27 -6.73 -6.64 -36.41
CA ALA A 27 -7.46 -5.42 -36.70
C ALA A 27 -6.48 -4.25 -36.96
N ALA A 28 -6.70 -3.50 -38.04
CA ALA A 28 -5.91 -2.34 -38.45
C ALA A 28 -6.76 -1.03 -38.33
N PRO A 29 -6.36 0.17 -38.80
CA PRO A 29 -6.09 1.25 -37.86
C PRO A 29 -7.16 2.34 -37.74
N LYS A 30 -6.99 3.13 -36.67
CA LYS A 30 -7.70 4.35 -36.23
C LYS A 30 -8.32 5.24 -37.34
N LYS A 31 -9.51 5.80 -37.04
CA LYS A 31 -9.90 7.18 -37.40
C LYS A 31 -10.54 7.90 -36.19
N PRO A 32 -10.56 9.25 -36.13
CA PRO A 32 -10.84 9.99 -34.90
C PRO A 32 -12.30 10.42 -34.67
N VAL A 33 -12.54 10.91 -33.44
CA VAL A 33 -13.71 11.62 -32.87
C VAL A 33 -14.49 12.56 -33.82
N PRO A 34 -15.79 12.79 -33.52
CA PRO A 34 -16.13 14.00 -32.74
C PRO A 34 -16.62 13.76 -31.31
N PHE A 35 -16.37 14.74 -30.44
CA PHE A 35 -16.93 14.88 -29.09
C PHE A 35 -18.20 15.74 -29.15
N VAL A 36 -19.25 15.37 -28.42
CA VAL A 36 -20.47 16.20 -28.25
C VAL A 36 -20.87 16.18 -26.78
N ALA A 37 -21.03 17.37 -26.20
CA ALA A 37 -21.50 17.55 -24.82
C ALA A 37 -22.80 18.38 -24.82
N PRO A 38 -23.80 18.02 -23.99
CA PRO A 38 -24.88 18.93 -23.62
C PRO A 38 -24.41 19.83 -22.48
N ALA A 39 -24.51 21.16 -22.65
CA ALA A 39 -24.31 22.10 -21.55
C ALA A 39 -25.62 22.36 -20.80
N SER A 40 -25.58 22.32 -19.47
CA SER A 40 -26.69 22.74 -18.60
C SER A 40 -26.33 24.04 -17.89
N THR A 41 -26.85 25.15 -18.39
CA THR A 41 -26.48 26.51 -17.96
C THR A 41 -27.06 26.87 -16.58
N THR A 42 -26.19 27.12 -15.60
CA THR A 42 -26.52 27.96 -14.42
C THR A 42 -25.41 29.00 -14.24
N SER A 43 -25.75 30.28 -14.42
CA SER A 43 -24.77 31.35 -14.71
C SER A 43 -23.95 31.85 -13.51
N SER A 44 -24.01 31.16 -12.36
CA SER A 44 -23.38 31.57 -11.10
C SER A 44 -22.30 30.61 -10.58
N LYS A 45 -22.12 29.42 -11.20
CA LYS A 45 -21.14 28.41 -10.73
C LYS A 45 -19.77 28.46 -11.44
N LEU A 46 -19.63 29.33 -12.45
CA LEU A 46 -18.44 29.43 -13.30
C LEU A 46 -17.30 30.29 -12.72
N ASP A 47 -17.63 31.26 -11.86
CA ASP A 47 -16.67 32.24 -11.34
C ASP A 47 -15.81 31.72 -10.18
N CYS A 48 -16.36 30.79 -9.38
CA CYS A 48 -15.64 30.14 -8.30
C CYS A 48 -14.58 29.16 -8.85
N SER A 49 -13.30 29.55 -8.79
CA SER A 49 -12.17 28.80 -9.35
C SER A 49 -12.08 27.36 -8.83
N ARG A 50 -12.47 27.12 -7.58
CA ARG A 50 -12.47 25.80 -6.93
C ARG A 50 -13.67 24.93 -7.38
N CYS A 51 -14.84 25.53 -7.63
CA CYS A 51 -15.99 24.83 -8.23
C CYS A 51 -15.71 24.43 -9.69
N ARG A 52 -15.04 25.30 -10.47
CA ARG A 52 -14.67 25.02 -11.87
C ARG A 52 -13.74 23.80 -12.01
N GLN A 53 -12.94 23.52 -10.97
CA GLN A 53 -12.07 22.34 -10.89
C GLN A 53 -12.79 21.06 -10.42
N GLY A 54 -14.12 21.10 -10.24
CA GLY A 54 -14.93 19.95 -9.80
C GLY A 54 -14.92 19.71 -8.29
N PHE A 55 -14.23 20.54 -7.49
CA PHE A 55 -14.18 20.39 -6.04
C PHE A 55 -15.37 21.06 -5.34
N PHE A 56 -15.89 20.40 -4.30
CA PHE A 56 -16.95 20.93 -3.46
C PHE A 56 -16.49 22.18 -2.69
N CYS A 57 -17.40 23.16 -2.57
CA CYS A 57 -17.16 24.46 -1.96
C CYS A 57 -18.37 24.86 -1.12
N SER A 58 -18.12 25.39 0.09
CA SER A 58 -19.17 25.75 1.06
C SER A 58 -20.22 26.72 0.50
N GLU A 59 -19.80 27.68 -0.32
CA GLU A 59 -20.65 28.76 -0.87
C GLU A 59 -21.70 28.30 -1.90
N HIS A 60 -21.54 27.12 -2.50
CA HIS A 60 -22.38 26.64 -3.62
C HIS A 60 -22.87 25.20 -3.42
N GLY A 61 -22.78 24.69 -2.18
CA GLY A 61 -23.29 23.39 -1.77
C GLY A 61 -24.79 23.43 -1.47
N SER A 62 -25.63 23.69 -2.47
CA SER A 62 -27.09 23.73 -2.31
C SER A 62 -27.65 22.41 -1.79
N GLN A 63 -27.99 22.39 -0.51
CA GLN A 63 -28.70 21.29 0.14
C GLN A 63 -30.15 21.25 -0.33
N ALA A 64 -30.73 20.04 -0.38
CA ALA A 64 -32.16 19.86 -0.27
C ALA A 64 -32.45 19.17 1.08
N THR A 65 -33.03 19.93 2.02
CA THR A 65 -33.89 19.49 3.15
C THR A 65 -33.51 18.24 3.97
N ALA A 66 -33.41 18.28 5.31
CA ALA A 66 -33.66 19.37 6.26
C ALA A 66 -33.17 19.00 7.68
N ASN A 67 -33.47 19.90 8.64
CA ASN A 67 -33.61 19.68 10.09
C ASN A 67 -32.38 19.91 11.01
N ALA A 68 -32.22 21.17 11.44
CA ALA A 68 -31.85 21.61 12.81
C ALA A 68 -30.43 21.28 13.38
N LYS A 69 -29.81 22.10 14.23
CA LYS A 69 -30.22 23.38 14.88
C LYS A 69 -28.99 24.22 15.30
N SER A 70 -29.20 25.53 15.45
CA SER A 70 -28.42 26.50 16.29
C SER A 70 -26.90 26.70 16.10
N MET A 71 -26.55 27.87 15.57
CA MET A 71 -25.37 28.73 15.90
C MET A 71 -25.42 29.24 17.37
N PRO A 72 -24.44 30.01 17.92
CA PRO A 72 -23.29 30.72 17.32
C PRO A 72 -21.92 30.19 17.88
N THR A 73 -20.78 30.86 18.12
CA THR A 73 -20.36 32.30 18.24
C THR A 73 -18.82 32.46 18.06
N ALA A 74 -18.32 33.71 18.04
CA ALA A 74 -16.90 34.12 18.17
C ALA A 74 -16.76 35.12 19.37
N PRO A 75 -15.60 35.74 19.74
CA PRO A 75 -14.27 35.75 19.10
C PRO A 75 -13.02 35.77 20.06
N ILE A 76 -11.83 36.07 19.51
CA ILE A 76 -10.65 36.74 20.13
C ILE A 76 -9.67 35.98 21.07
N LEU A 77 -8.41 35.89 20.58
CA LEU A 77 -7.08 36.10 21.20
C LEU A 77 -6.62 35.40 22.51
N SER A 78 -5.55 34.62 22.34
CA SER A 78 -4.41 34.28 23.23
C SER A 78 -4.39 34.71 24.70
N LYS A 79 -4.27 33.71 25.60
CA LYS A 79 -3.35 33.73 26.76
C LYS A 79 -3.06 32.32 27.31
N SER A 80 -2.14 32.24 28.26
CA SER A 80 -1.49 31.03 28.77
C SER A 80 -2.36 30.19 29.74
N SER A 81 -1.91 28.93 29.93
CA SER A 81 -1.96 28.15 31.19
C SER A 81 -3.01 27.01 31.35
N THR A 82 -2.49 25.78 31.19
CA THR A 82 -2.66 24.61 32.10
C THR A 82 -3.94 23.74 31.99
N ASP A 83 -3.72 22.41 31.98
CA ASP A 83 -4.62 21.29 32.37
C ASP A 83 -5.97 21.07 31.62
N VAL A 84 -6.44 19.84 31.29
CA VAL A 84 -5.92 18.45 31.44
C VAL A 84 -6.14 17.64 30.15
N GLN A 85 -5.08 16.97 29.69
CA GLN A 85 -4.99 15.68 28.97
C GLN A 85 -6.22 15.13 28.20
N GLU A 86 -6.07 14.95 26.88
CA GLU A 86 -6.57 13.74 26.18
C GLU A 86 -5.38 12.82 25.90
N ILE A 87 -5.46 11.55 26.32
CA ILE A 87 -4.28 10.67 26.45
C ILE A 87 -4.16 9.76 25.23
N THR A 88 -3.48 10.24 24.18
CA THR A 88 -2.77 9.33 23.27
C THR A 88 -1.46 8.91 23.94
N PRO A 89 -1.21 7.61 24.19
CA PRO A 89 0.03 7.19 24.85
C PRO A 89 1.24 7.49 23.96
N ALA A 90 2.08 8.44 24.39
CA ALA A 90 3.40 8.62 23.79
C ALA A 90 4.17 7.29 23.86
N PRO A 91 4.87 6.87 22.80
CA PRO A 91 5.58 5.59 22.80
C PRO A 91 6.65 5.62 23.89
N ALA A 92 6.40 4.86 24.96
CA ALA A 92 7.30 4.80 26.11
C ALA A 92 8.67 4.31 25.63
N LYS A 93 9.70 5.16 25.78
CA LYS A 93 11.08 4.80 25.45
C LYS A 93 11.49 3.59 26.27
N LYS A 94 11.45 2.41 25.65
CA LYS A 94 11.94 1.18 26.30
C LYS A 94 13.42 1.36 26.62
N ILE A 95 13.78 1.09 27.87
CA ILE A 95 15.17 0.89 28.25
C ILE A 95 15.59 -0.43 27.60
N ILE A 96 16.23 -0.34 26.43
CA ILE A 96 16.63 -1.52 25.65
C ILE A 96 17.77 -2.21 26.39
N ASN A 97 17.55 -3.45 26.85
CA ASN A 97 18.61 -4.20 27.51
C ASN A 97 19.59 -4.72 26.45
N ILE A 98 20.80 -4.16 26.45
CA ILE A 98 21.82 -4.36 25.41
C ILE A 98 22.23 -5.84 25.20
N ASN A 99 21.98 -6.70 26.20
CA ASN A 99 22.31 -8.13 26.17
C ASN A 99 21.12 -9.05 25.84
N GLU A 100 19.89 -8.54 25.85
CA GLU A 100 18.67 -9.31 25.69
C GLU A 100 18.43 -9.63 24.20
N PRO A 101 18.13 -10.89 23.82
CA PRO A 101 17.77 -11.22 22.46
C PRO A 101 16.46 -10.54 22.06
N GLN A 102 16.47 -9.77 20.97
CA GLN A 102 15.27 -9.18 20.36
C GLN A 102 15.12 -9.68 18.92
N THR A 103 13.89 -9.67 18.39
CA THR A 103 13.62 -10.08 17.00
C THR A 103 13.63 -8.87 16.07
N CYS A 104 14.39 -8.96 14.97
CA CYS A 104 14.43 -7.94 13.94
C CYS A 104 13.13 -7.94 13.13
N ARG A 105 12.45 -6.79 13.08
CA ARG A 105 11.21 -6.56 12.32
C ARG A 105 11.44 -5.98 10.92
N ASN A 106 12.68 -5.64 10.57
CA ASN A 106 13.04 -5.18 9.23
C ASN A 106 12.64 -6.23 8.16
N LYS A 107 12.08 -5.74 7.06
CA LYS A 107 11.42 -6.55 6.02
C LYS A 107 12.45 -7.42 5.29
N GLY A 108 12.26 -8.74 5.32
CA GLY A 108 13.23 -9.72 4.80
C GLY A 108 14.33 -10.14 5.78
N CYS A 109 14.35 -9.64 7.02
CA CYS A 109 15.33 -10.06 8.03
C CYS A 109 14.78 -11.16 8.96
N GLY A 110 13.85 -10.82 9.87
CA GLY A 110 13.22 -11.78 10.82
C GLY A 110 14.13 -12.41 11.87
N ARG A 111 15.45 -12.18 11.83
CA ARG A 111 16.44 -12.82 12.73
C ARG A 111 16.38 -12.28 14.15
N THR A 112 16.73 -13.11 15.13
CA THR A 112 17.07 -12.63 16.48
C THR A 112 18.46 -12.01 16.49
N PHE A 113 18.62 -10.92 17.23
CA PHE A 113 19.87 -10.19 17.42
C PHE A 113 19.98 -9.70 18.88
N LYS A 114 21.12 -9.11 19.24
CA LYS A 114 21.32 -8.37 20.50
C LYS A 114 21.85 -7.01 20.17
N GLU A 115 21.46 -5.98 20.91
CA GLU A 115 21.91 -4.61 20.62
C GLU A 115 23.44 -4.46 20.75
N LYS A 116 24.09 -5.23 21.64
CA LYS A 116 25.57 -5.29 21.74
C LYS A 116 26.28 -5.78 20.47
N ASP A 117 25.57 -6.54 19.64
CA ASP A 117 26.06 -7.17 18.41
C ASP A 117 25.45 -6.50 17.15
N ASN A 118 24.68 -5.42 17.34
CA ASN A 118 24.08 -4.66 16.25
C ASN A 118 25.12 -3.74 15.62
N SER A 119 25.03 -3.54 14.30
CA SER A 119 25.99 -2.75 13.52
C SER A 119 25.38 -2.35 12.19
N ASP A 120 25.98 -1.36 11.53
CA ASP A 120 25.57 -0.83 10.23
C ASP A 120 25.47 -1.86 9.09
N ASN A 121 26.12 -3.01 9.23
CA ASN A 121 26.15 -4.11 8.26
C ASN A 121 25.52 -5.41 8.77
N ALA A 122 24.92 -5.43 9.96
CA ALA A 122 24.40 -6.65 10.59
C ALA A 122 23.07 -7.14 9.96
N CYS A 123 22.18 -6.22 9.64
CA CYS A 123 20.86 -6.52 9.08
C CYS A 123 20.84 -6.29 7.56
N SER A 124 20.64 -7.34 6.77
CA SER A 124 20.17 -7.20 5.37
C SER A 124 18.64 -7.13 5.34
N TYR A 125 18.06 -6.13 4.67
CA TYR A 125 16.60 -5.94 4.58
C TYR A 125 16.17 -5.10 3.35
N HIS A 126 14.85 -4.95 3.19
CA HIS A 126 14.21 -4.01 2.27
C HIS A 126 13.63 -2.80 3.05
N PRO A 127 14.18 -1.58 2.90
CA PRO A 127 13.64 -0.38 3.56
C PRO A 127 12.34 0.12 2.91
N GLY A 128 12.12 -0.17 1.63
CA GLY A 128 10.92 0.28 0.91
C GLY A 128 9.66 -0.51 1.26
N PRO A 129 8.46 0.02 0.97
CA PRO A 129 7.23 -0.76 0.96
C PRO A 129 7.24 -1.83 -0.15
N ALA A 130 6.48 -2.90 0.05
CA ALA A 130 6.13 -3.86 -0.98
C ALA A 130 5.15 -3.25 -1.99
N VAL A 131 5.17 -3.74 -3.23
CA VAL A 131 4.47 -3.21 -4.39
C VAL A 131 3.65 -4.32 -5.04
N PHE A 132 2.40 -4.02 -5.35
CA PHE A 132 1.46 -4.97 -5.95
C PHE A 132 0.70 -4.28 -7.10
N HIS A 133 1.21 -4.40 -8.33
CA HIS A 133 0.69 -3.72 -9.53
C HIS A 133 0.72 -4.67 -10.74
N ASP A 134 -0.33 -4.64 -11.59
CA ASP A 134 -0.55 -5.56 -12.74
C ASP A 134 -0.12 -7.02 -12.51
N ARG A 135 -0.59 -7.60 -11.40
CA ARG A 135 -0.26 -8.97 -10.93
C ARG A 135 1.22 -9.24 -10.62
N MET A 136 2.11 -8.25 -10.79
CA MET A 136 3.51 -8.32 -10.36
C MET A 136 3.63 -7.90 -8.88
N ARG A 137 4.58 -8.53 -8.19
CA ARG A 137 4.93 -8.31 -6.78
C ARG A 137 6.37 -7.80 -6.68
N GLY A 138 6.69 -6.84 -5.82
CA GLY A 138 8.04 -6.25 -5.78
C GLY A 138 8.31 -5.31 -4.61
N TRP A 139 9.46 -4.63 -4.64
CA TRP A 139 9.91 -3.73 -3.56
C TRP A 139 10.38 -2.37 -4.07
N LYS A 140 9.86 -1.26 -3.52
CA LYS A 140 10.25 0.12 -3.93
C LYS A 140 11.70 0.53 -3.65
N CYS A 141 12.46 -0.30 -2.94
CA CYS A 141 13.86 -0.03 -2.62
C CYS A 141 14.85 -0.69 -3.60
N CYS A 142 14.38 -1.48 -4.56
CA CYS A 142 15.23 -2.05 -5.63
C CYS A 142 14.53 -2.21 -6.99
N ASP A 143 13.23 -1.90 -7.08
CA ASP A 143 12.38 -2.07 -8.27
C ASP A 143 12.48 -3.46 -8.95
N VAL A 144 12.87 -4.48 -8.18
CA VAL A 144 12.70 -5.89 -8.53
C VAL A 144 11.21 -6.20 -8.45
N HIS A 145 10.65 -6.66 -9.58
CA HIS A 145 9.24 -7.03 -9.71
C HIS A 145 9.13 -8.41 -10.37
N VAL A 146 8.50 -9.35 -9.67
CA VAL A 146 8.35 -10.75 -10.03
C VAL A 146 6.89 -11.10 -10.31
N LYS A 147 6.64 -12.23 -10.99
CA LYS A 147 5.27 -12.65 -11.32
C LYS A 147 4.68 -13.57 -10.28
N GLU A 148 5.44 -14.53 -9.77
CA GLU A 148 4.92 -15.48 -8.78
C GLU A 148 5.04 -14.96 -7.35
N PHE A 149 4.37 -15.63 -6.41
CA PHE A 149 4.37 -15.23 -5.00
C PHE A 149 5.56 -15.80 -4.23
N ASP A 150 5.96 -17.03 -4.53
CA ASP A 150 7.11 -17.67 -3.88
C ASP A 150 8.42 -16.98 -4.30
N GLU A 151 8.53 -16.65 -5.60
CA GLU A 151 9.59 -15.79 -6.17
C GLU A 151 9.69 -14.43 -5.46
N PHE A 152 8.58 -13.88 -4.92
CA PHE A 152 8.58 -12.62 -4.16
C PHE A 152 9.15 -12.78 -2.74
N MET A 153 8.94 -13.94 -2.12
CA MET A 153 9.53 -14.27 -0.82
C MET A 153 11.02 -14.59 -0.93
N GLU A 154 11.49 -15.02 -2.10
CA GLU A 154 12.90 -15.30 -2.39
C GLU A 154 13.70 -14.07 -2.85
N ILE A 155 13.08 -12.89 -3.05
CA ILE A 155 13.81 -11.67 -3.46
C ILE A 155 14.90 -11.34 -2.42
N PRO A 156 16.18 -11.22 -2.82
CA PRO A 156 17.25 -10.95 -1.89
C PRO A 156 17.18 -9.51 -1.34
N PRO A 157 17.38 -9.30 -0.02
CA PRO A 157 17.37 -7.98 0.59
C PRO A 157 18.43 -7.05 -0.03
N CYS A 158 17.99 -5.87 -0.46
CA CYS A 158 18.82 -4.95 -1.24
C CYS A 158 19.67 -3.97 -0.42
N THR A 159 19.40 -3.82 0.88
CA THR A 159 20.05 -2.82 1.74
C THR A 159 20.64 -3.49 2.98
N LYS A 160 21.78 -2.98 3.45
CA LYS A 160 22.33 -3.31 4.77
C LYS A 160 22.13 -2.14 5.74
N GLY A 161 21.95 -2.46 7.01
CA GLY A 161 21.78 -1.48 8.08
C GLY A 161 21.79 -2.15 9.45
N TRP A 162 21.34 -1.39 10.43
CA TRP A 162 21.09 -1.85 11.80
C TRP A 162 19.84 -2.73 11.84
N HIS A 163 19.83 -3.73 12.71
CA HIS A 163 18.59 -4.40 13.10
C HIS A 163 17.69 -3.41 13.85
N SER A 164 16.38 -3.48 13.60
CA SER A 164 15.35 -2.78 14.38
C SER A 164 14.33 -3.78 14.88
N SER A 165 13.90 -3.63 16.14
CA SER A 165 12.77 -4.38 16.70
C SER A 165 11.46 -3.60 16.68
N ASP A 166 11.44 -2.36 16.19
CA ASP A 166 10.20 -1.58 16.11
C ASP A 166 9.34 -1.99 14.90
N PRO A 167 8.03 -2.21 15.08
CA PRO A 167 7.12 -2.68 14.02
C PRO A 167 6.78 -1.60 12.97
N VAL A 168 7.43 -0.44 13.01
CA VAL A 168 7.19 0.73 12.15
C VAL A 168 8.35 0.92 11.14
N SER A 169 9.23 -0.08 11.02
CA SER A 169 10.48 -0.06 10.22
C SER A 169 10.28 -0.55 8.78
#